data_AF-A0A979G1C1-F1
#
_entry.id   AF-A0A979G1C1-F1
#
_cell.length_a   1.000
_cell.length_b   1.000
_cell.length_c   1.000
_cell.angle_alpha   90.00
_cell.angle_beta   90.00
_cell.angle_gamma   90.00
#
_symmetry.space_group_name_H-M   'P 1'
#
loop_
_entity.id
_entity.type
_entity.pdbx_description
1 polymer ?
#
loop_
_entity_poly.entity_id
_entity_poly.type
_entity_poly.pdbx_seq_one_letter_code
_entity_poly.pdbx_strand_id
1 'polypeptide(L)'
;MEPKLAELIQRWEQTFDRKEELLSNKRNVVETRYAEGSRYDLRKFDWHSFPADGPLQLDKEGIDDSSLHEYGFNTNGLPCYTTFKHVHNKIAWEGVYIYEETCIEYIEYCLNTGVPSLISRMEFKDGKKVAYQSISANGGGSGYGWLSKEDIIKTMRNDDHSFIIEITDFEHDVTGKIKRASSINFFPGSGQYTSHDEYAYDDMQVLDTIRRFNDGYDRLIYCRRPDNVSPEQLVEEVAAALAKEIAERLTVSQIELPLAFLELGYRLGDNYVPYLTCRSERYVAEKVAKKEMVFIDINYNESVDMSIKPIERLWAQLEGLMEDDDHLGIGTDMIRKAAFLLTKNRLFGKLQVTDTFAAYAVDWSIEGHGDEEFEEILTECGVEAEVLTIWKQTGILPLCP
;
A
#
# COMPACT_ATOMS: atom_id res chain seq x y z
N MET A 1 -20.69 -13.03 -13.28
CA MET A 1 -19.46 -12.27 -13.05
C MET A 1 -18.39 -12.58 -14.11
N GLU A 2 -18.17 -13.84 -14.52
CA GLU A 2 -17.34 -14.16 -15.72
C GLU A 2 -17.66 -13.36 -17.00
N PRO A 3 -18.94 -13.11 -17.37
CA PRO A 3 -19.25 -12.25 -18.52
C PRO A 3 -18.77 -10.80 -18.33
N LYS A 4 -18.77 -10.28 -17.10
CA LYS A 4 -18.32 -8.92 -16.77
C LYS A 4 -16.80 -8.81 -16.91
N LEU A 5 -16.05 -9.87 -16.59
CA LEU A 5 -14.61 -9.93 -16.77
C LEU A 5 -14.24 -9.86 -18.26
N ALA A 6 -14.89 -10.68 -19.09
CA ALA A 6 -14.69 -10.66 -20.54
C ALA A 6 -15.06 -9.30 -21.15
N GLU A 7 -16.14 -8.69 -20.69
CA GLU A 7 -16.58 -7.34 -21.11
C GLU A 7 -15.55 -6.26 -20.72
N LEU A 8 -15.01 -6.31 -19.50
CA LEU A 8 -14.01 -5.35 -19.05
C LEU A 8 -12.69 -5.45 -19.84
N ILE A 9 -12.23 -6.67 -20.12
CA ILE A 9 -11.05 -6.90 -20.98
C ILE A 9 -11.31 -6.39 -22.40
N GLN A 10 -12.49 -6.69 -22.96
CA GLN A 10 -12.87 -6.18 -24.27
C GLN A 10 -12.92 -4.65 -24.32
N ARG A 11 -13.43 -4.01 -23.26
CA ARG A 11 -13.46 -2.56 -23.12
C ARG A 11 -12.05 -1.98 -23.07
N TRP A 12 -11.14 -2.61 -22.33
CA TRP A 12 -9.72 -2.25 -22.31
C TRP A 12 -9.09 -2.27 -23.70
N GLU A 13 -9.34 -3.31 -24.49
CA GLU A 13 -8.84 -3.40 -25.87
C GLU A 13 -9.35 -2.27 -26.76
N GLN A 14 -10.66 -2.01 -26.71
CA GLN A 14 -11.30 -0.97 -27.50
C GLN A 14 -10.80 0.44 -27.14
N THR A 15 -10.29 0.61 -25.94
CA THR A 15 -9.83 1.90 -25.40
C THR A 15 -8.52 2.36 -26.04
N PHE A 16 -7.72 1.45 -26.63
CA PHE A 16 -6.56 1.83 -27.44
C PHE A 16 -6.94 2.70 -28.64
N ASP A 17 -8.03 2.36 -29.33
CA ASP A 17 -8.46 3.06 -30.55
C ASP A 17 -9.10 4.43 -30.24
N ARG A 18 -9.47 4.66 -28.98
CA ARG A 18 -10.14 5.87 -28.51
C ARG A 18 -9.21 6.87 -27.82
N LYS A 19 -7.91 6.57 -27.70
CA LYS A 19 -6.95 7.41 -26.94
C LYS A 19 -7.02 8.89 -27.29
N GLU A 20 -6.87 9.23 -28.58
CA GLU A 20 -6.84 10.64 -29.02
C GLU A 20 -8.19 11.35 -28.82
N GLU A 21 -9.30 10.63 -29.05
CA GLU A 21 -10.66 11.13 -28.78
C GLU A 21 -10.81 11.46 -27.29
N LEU A 22 -10.44 10.52 -26.42
CA LEU A 22 -10.64 10.62 -24.98
C LEU A 22 -9.73 11.68 -24.36
N LEU A 23 -8.44 11.72 -24.71
CA LEU A 23 -7.51 12.74 -24.23
C LEU A 23 -7.84 14.15 -24.74
N SER A 24 -8.67 14.29 -25.79
CA SER A 24 -9.18 15.59 -26.22
C SER A 24 -10.07 16.28 -25.17
N ASN A 25 -10.57 15.53 -24.18
CA ASN A 25 -11.34 16.07 -23.04
C ASN A 25 -10.55 17.09 -22.21
N LYS A 26 -9.20 17.12 -22.30
CA LYS A 26 -8.40 18.17 -21.66
C LYS A 26 -8.75 19.59 -22.12
N ARG A 27 -9.43 19.73 -23.27
CA ARG A 27 -9.97 21.01 -23.74
C ARG A 27 -11.11 21.56 -22.87
N ASN A 28 -11.72 20.72 -22.04
CA ASN A 28 -12.79 21.10 -21.12
C ASN A 28 -12.28 21.61 -19.77
N VAL A 29 -10.96 21.60 -19.55
CA VAL A 29 -10.32 22.11 -18.34
C VAL A 29 -10.48 23.63 -18.28
N VAL A 30 -11.08 24.12 -17.20
CA VAL A 30 -11.21 25.56 -16.90
C VAL A 30 -10.34 25.99 -15.73
N GLU A 31 -9.89 25.04 -14.91
CA GLU A 31 -9.07 25.27 -13.72
C GLU A 31 -8.11 24.10 -13.55
N THR A 32 -6.86 24.41 -13.18
CA THR A 32 -5.83 23.42 -12.86
C THR A 32 -5.45 23.52 -11.39
N ARG A 33 -5.27 22.38 -10.74
CA ARG A 33 -4.72 22.23 -9.39
C ARG A 33 -3.64 21.17 -9.36
N TYR A 34 -2.81 21.22 -8.33
CA TYR A 34 -1.67 20.34 -8.16
C TYR A 34 -1.77 19.56 -6.84
N ALA A 35 -1.23 18.36 -6.83
CA ALA A 35 -1.23 17.49 -5.66
C ALA A 35 0.08 16.70 -5.55
N GLU A 36 0.38 16.29 -4.34
CA GLU A 36 1.45 15.35 -4.04
C GLU A 36 0.89 13.93 -3.97
N GLY A 37 0.84 13.24 -5.10
CA GLY A 37 0.22 11.92 -5.23
C GLY A 37 -1.20 11.96 -5.78
N SER A 38 -1.83 10.79 -5.88
CA SER A 38 -3.20 10.66 -6.36
C SER A 38 -4.20 11.25 -5.34
N ARG A 39 -5.32 11.79 -5.82
CA ARG A 39 -6.34 12.47 -5.00
C ARG A 39 -7.78 12.03 -5.22
N TYR A 40 -8.07 11.26 -6.26
CA TYR A 40 -9.45 11.00 -6.66
C TYR A 40 -9.69 9.52 -6.87
N ASP A 41 -10.32 8.89 -5.89
CA ASP A 41 -10.82 7.51 -5.96
C ASP A 41 -12.30 7.47 -6.38
N LEU A 42 -12.61 6.83 -7.51
CA LEU A 42 -13.97 6.69 -8.02
C LEU A 42 -14.90 5.99 -7.02
N ARG A 43 -14.36 5.17 -6.11
CA ARG A 43 -15.11 4.53 -5.03
C ARG A 43 -15.66 5.55 -4.03
N LYS A 44 -15.15 6.78 -3.98
CA LYS A 44 -15.63 7.87 -3.12
C LYS A 44 -16.64 8.81 -3.79
N PHE A 45 -16.77 8.78 -5.12
CA PHE A 45 -17.77 9.58 -5.86
C PHE A 45 -19.22 9.18 -5.51
N ASP A 46 -20.12 10.12 -5.28
CA ASP A 46 -21.52 9.86 -4.95
C ASP A 46 -22.55 10.77 -5.63
N TRP A 47 -22.34 11.14 -6.90
CA TRP A 47 -23.17 12.07 -7.72
C TRP A 47 -23.35 13.49 -7.17
N HIS A 48 -23.29 13.68 -5.87
CA HIS A 48 -23.39 14.96 -5.17
C HIS A 48 -22.01 15.49 -4.80
N SER A 49 -21.03 14.61 -4.61
CA SER A 49 -19.68 14.96 -4.26
C SER A 49 -18.65 14.04 -4.92
N PHE A 50 -17.48 14.62 -5.20
CA PHE A 50 -16.26 13.88 -5.47
C PHE A 50 -15.18 14.47 -4.56
N PRO A 51 -15.07 14.01 -3.30
CA PRO A 51 -14.06 14.53 -2.39
C PRO A 51 -12.65 14.14 -2.88
N ALA A 52 -11.71 15.06 -2.73
CA ALA A 52 -10.29 14.78 -2.90
C ALA A 52 -9.73 14.17 -1.62
N ASP A 53 -8.82 13.21 -1.77
CA ASP A 53 -8.09 12.55 -0.69
C ASP A 53 -6.85 13.38 -0.33
N GLY A 54 -7.09 14.48 0.38
CA GLY A 54 -6.05 15.42 0.76
C GLY A 54 -6.05 16.73 -0.04
N PRO A 55 -5.08 17.62 0.24
CA PRO A 55 -5.11 18.99 -0.25
C PRO A 55 -4.77 19.08 -1.74
N LEU A 56 -5.38 20.08 -2.39
CA LEU A 56 -5.08 20.53 -3.75
C LEU A 56 -4.50 21.94 -3.69
N GLN A 57 -3.41 22.17 -4.42
CA GLN A 57 -2.66 23.42 -4.46
C GLN A 57 -2.94 24.19 -5.76
N LEU A 58 -2.83 25.52 -5.70
CA LEU A 58 -3.04 26.40 -6.86
C LEU A 58 -1.84 26.41 -7.81
N ASP A 59 -0.66 26.14 -7.28
CA ASP A 59 0.61 26.07 -7.97
C ASP A 59 1.38 24.82 -7.53
N LYS A 60 2.50 24.57 -8.19
CA LYS A 60 3.36 23.40 -7.94
C LYS A 60 4.47 23.69 -6.91
N GLU A 61 4.49 24.87 -6.31
CA GLU A 61 5.60 25.27 -5.45
C GLU A 61 5.66 24.40 -4.19
N GLY A 62 6.80 23.78 -3.92
CA GLY A 62 6.99 22.92 -2.75
C GLY A 62 6.50 21.48 -2.89
N ILE A 63 5.95 21.07 -4.04
CA ILE A 63 5.63 19.67 -4.34
C ILE A 63 6.85 19.02 -4.99
N ASP A 64 7.23 17.83 -4.55
CA ASP A 64 8.27 17.05 -5.21
C ASP A 64 7.80 16.64 -6.62
N ASP A 65 8.66 16.87 -7.62
CA ASP A 65 8.42 16.45 -9.00
C ASP A 65 8.19 14.92 -9.10
N SER A 66 8.64 14.12 -8.11
CA SER A 66 8.47 12.67 -8.06
C SER A 66 7.06 12.19 -7.76
N SER A 67 6.29 13.01 -7.05
CA SER A 67 4.92 12.75 -6.62
C SER A 67 3.92 13.72 -7.25
N LEU A 68 4.38 14.70 -8.03
CA LEU A 68 3.52 15.72 -8.65
C LEU A 68 2.43 15.12 -9.55
N HIS A 69 1.19 15.39 -9.19
CA HIS A 69 0.01 15.19 -10.01
C HIS A 69 -0.61 16.55 -10.37
N GLU A 70 -1.02 16.71 -11.62
CA GLU A 70 -1.77 17.85 -12.12
C GLU A 70 -3.20 17.42 -12.44
N TYR A 71 -4.18 18.09 -11.85
CA TYR A 71 -5.60 17.84 -12.05
C TYR A 71 -6.27 19.01 -12.76
N GLY A 72 -6.96 18.70 -13.86
CA GLY A 72 -7.79 19.64 -14.60
C GLY A 72 -9.27 19.48 -14.25
N PHE A 73 -9.94 20.58 -13.90
CA PHE A 73 -11.33 20.64 -13.49
C PHE A 73 -12.20 21.27 -14.57
N ASN A 74 -13.43 20.76 -14.73
CA ASN A 74 -14.43 21.31 -15.64
C ASN A 74 -15.26 22.44 -15.01
N THR A 75 -16.21 23.01 -15.76
CA THR A 75 -17.09 24.09 -15.29
C THR A 75 -17.99 23.73 -14.10
N ASN A 76 -18.17 22.44 -13.82
CA ASN A 76 -18.95 21.95 -12.69
C ASN A 76 -18.07 21.71 -11.45
N GLY A 77 -16.77 22.01 -11.52
CA GLY A 77 -15.81 21.78 -10.44
C GLY A 77 -15.44 20.30 -10.25
N LEU A 78 -15.70 19.45 -11.25
CA LEU A 78 -15.35 18.03 -11.21
C LEU A 78 -14.02 17.78 -11.95
N PRO A 79 -13.16 16.86 -11.47
CA PRO A 79 -11.96 16.49 -12.19
C PRO A 79 -12.35 15.90 -13.55
N CYS A 80 -11.70 16.34 -14.62
CA CYS A 80 -11.95 15.89 -15.99
C CYS A 80 -10.69 15.41 -16.69
N TYR A 81 -9.52 15.72 -16.14
CA TYR A 81 -8.21 15.38 -16.67
C TYR A 81 -7.20 15.25 -15.53
N THR A 82 -6.21 14.37 -15.68
CA THR A 82 -5.05 14.28 -14.79
C THR A 82 -3.79 13.98 -15.59
N THR A 83 -2.64 14.42 -15.10
CA THR A 83 -1.33 13.96 -15.57
C THR A 83 -0.32 13.87 -14.44
N PHE A 84 0.55 12.89 -14.52
CA PHE A 84 1.67 12.71 -13.60
C PHE A 84 2.85 12.06 -14.33
N LYS A 85 4.03 12.15 -13.73
CA LYS A 85 5.26 11.65 -14.32
C LYS A 85 6.11 10.93 -13.28
N HIS A 86 6.48 9.70 -13.57
CA HIS A 86 7.34 8.94 -12.69
C HIS A 86 8.80 9.39 -12.86
N VAL A 87 9.45 9.78 -11.75
CA VAL A 87 10.76 10.44 -11.80
C VAL A 87 11.90 9.53 -12.19
N HIS A 88 11.86 8.22 -11.87
CA HIS A 88 12.98 7.31 -12.17
C HIS A 88 13.07 6.93 -13.64
N ASN A 89 11.95 6.60 -14.28
CA ASN A 89 11.91 6.17 -15.70
C ASN A 89 11.49 7.31 -16.64
N LYS A 90 11.11 8.48 -16.11
CA LYS A 90 10.64 9.67 -16.84
C LYS A 90 9.42 9.40 -17.72
N ILE A 91 8.67 8.34 -17.45
CA ILE A 91 7.43 7.98 -18.14
C ILE A 91 6.30 8.84 -17.59
N ALA A 92 5.38 9.24 -18.45
CA ALA A 92 4.24 10.07 -18.10
C ALA A 92 2.92 9.36 -18.41
N TRP A 93 1.91 9.69 -17.61
CA TRP A 93 0.54 9.21 -17.77
C TRP A 93 -0.40 10.40 -17.91
N GLU A 94 -1.45 10.20 -18.70
CA GLU A 94 -2.58 11.12 -18.79
C GLU A 94 -3.87 10.32 -18.56
N GLY A 95 -4.75 10.87 -17.73
CA GLY A 95 -6.04 10.28 -17.44
C GLY A 95 -7.20 11.24 -17.68
N VAL A 96 -8.38 10.69 -17.91
CA VAL A 96 -9.61 11.45 -18.17
C VAL A 96 -10.78 10.85 -17.41
N TYR A 97 -11.65 11.73 -16.92
CA TYR A 97 -12.90 11.35 -16.27
C TYR A 97 -14.08 11.62 -17.22
N ILE A 98 -14.95 10.63 -17.36
CA ILE A 98 -16.12 10.63 -18.23
C ILE A 98 -17.34 10.47 -17.34
N TYR A 99 -18.27 11.42 -17.42
CA TYR A 99 -19.49 11.46 -16.62
C TYR A 99 -20.70 11.23 -17.53
N GLU A 100 -21.35 10.08 -17.38
CA GLU A 100 -22.58 9.67 -18.06
C GLU A 100 -23.74 9.57 -17.05
N GLU A 101 -25.00 9.61 -17.49
CA GLU A 101 -26.17 9.68 -16.59
C GLU A 101 -26.20 8.62 -15.47
N THR A 102 -25.69 7.42 -15.75
CA THR A 102 -25.70 6.28 -14.80
C THR A 102 -24.30 5.74 -14.52
N CYS A 103 -23.25 6.42 -14.95
CA CYS A 103 -21.90 5.90 -14.90
C CYS A 103 -20.86 7.02 -14.82
N ILE A 104 -19.85 6.85 -13.97
CA ILE A 104 -18.59 7.58 -14.08
C ILE A 104 -17.49 6.60 -14.45
N GLU A 105 -16.61 7.02 -15.35
CA GLU A 105 -15.47 6.24 -15.77
C GLU A 105 -14.20 7.10 -15.74
N TYR A 106 -13.10 6.51 -15.31
CA TYR A 106 -11.76 7.06 -15.39
C TYR A 106 -10.92 6.14 -16.26
N ILE A 107 -10.24 6.73 -17.24
CA ILE A 107 -9.33 6.02 -18.15
C ILE A 107 -8.00 6.74 -18.12
N GLU A 108 -6.93 5.98 -17.87
CA GLU A 108 -5.56 6.44 -17.87
C GLU A 108 -4.75 5.75 -18.95
N TYR A 109 -3.80 6.48 -19.53
CA TYR A 109 -2.90 5.97 -20.55
C TYR A 109 -1.44 6.22 -20.18
N CYS A 110 -0.60 5.20 -20.36
CA CYS A 110 0.84 5.40 -20.46
C CYS A 110 1.16 6.11 -21.77
N LEU A 111 1.70 7.33 -21.71
CA LEU A 111 1.95 8.12 -22.92
C LEU A 111 3.03 7.49 -23.81
N ASN A 112 4.02 6.84 -23.21
CA ASN A 112 5.15 6.25 -23.91
C ASN A 112 4.76 5.04 -24.76
N THR A 113 3.78 4.24 -24.32
CA THR A 113 3.39 2.98 -24.97
C THR A 113 2.01 3.05 -25.61
N GLY A 114 1.17 4.00 -25.19
CA GLY A 114 -0.24 4.10 -25.59
C GLY A 114 -1.15 3.08 -24.92
N VAL A 115 -0.63 2.29 -23.97
CA VAL A 115 -1.41 1.32 -23.20
C VAL A 115 -2.41 2.04 -22.30
N PRO A 116 -3.70 1.67 -22.30
CA PRO A 116 -4.62 2.03 -21.23
C PRO A 116 -4.11 1.40 -19.92
N SER A 117 -3.52 2.21 -19.06
CA SER A 117 -2.88 1.77 -17.81
C SER A 117 -3.90 1.46 -16.72
N LEU A 118 -5.02 2.18 -16.71
CA LEU A 118 -6.12 1.98 -15.77
C LEU A 118 -7.45 2.31 -16.46
N ILE A 119 -8.45 1.48 -16.24
CA ILE A 119 -9.85 1.80 -16.46
C ILE A 119 -10.58 1.49 -15.17
N SER A 120 -11.21 2.49 -14.57
CA SER A 120 -12.07 2.34 -13.40
C SER A 120 -13.46 2.89 -13.71
N ARG A 121 -14.50 2.18 -13.28
CA ARG A 121 -15.89 2.49 -13.63
C ARG A 121 -16.79 2.25 -12.43
N MET A 122 -17.64 3.22 -12.12
CA MET A 122 -18.66 3.11 -11.08
C MET A 122 -20.04 3.31 -11.70
N GLU A 123 -20.88 2.28 -11.60
CA GLU A 123 -22.25 2.31 -12.10
C GLU A 123 -23.23 2.69 -11.01
N PHE A 124 -24.25 3.46 -11.40
CA PHE A 124 -25.29 3.93 -10.51
C PHE A 124 -26.67 3.55 -11.02
N LYS A 125 -27.56 3.26 -10.07
CA LYS A 125 -28.99 3.08 -10.31
C LYS A 125 -29.77 3.82 -9.24
N ASP A 126 -30.69 4.69 -9.65
CA ASP A 126 -31.49 5.51 -8.73
C ASP A 126 -30.62 6.29 -7.72
N GLY A 127 -29.47 6.81 -8.18
CA GLY A 127 -28.49 7.54 -7.37
C GLY A 127 -27.60 6.67 -6.46
N LYS A 128 -27.76 5.34 -6.46
CA LYS A 128 -26.99 4.42 -5.62
C LYS A 128 -25.93 3.69 -6.44
N LYS A 129 -24.74 3.48 -5.87
CA LYS A 129 -23.70 2.62 -6.46
C LYS A 129 -24.24 1.22 -6.62
N VAL A 130 -24.08 0.58 -7.78
CA VAL A 130 -24.54 -0.81 -7.98
C VAL A 130 -23.44 -1.74 -8.43
N ALA A 131 -22.42 -1.21 -9.11
CA ALA A 131 -21.25 -1.97 -9.49
C ALA A 131 -20.01 -1.09 -9.57
N TYR A 132 -18.87 -1.66 -9.25
CA TYR A 132 -17.54 -1.10 -9.50
C TYR A 132 -16.74 -2.08 -10.36
N GLN A 133 -15.99 -1.56 -11.32
CA GLN A 133 -15.12 -2.34 -12.20
C GLN A 133 -13.80 -1.61 -12.34
N SER A 134 -12.69 -2.33 -12.22
CA SER A 134 -11.36 -1.78 -12.44
C SER A 134 -10.48 -2.80 -13.13
N ILE A 135 -9.74 -2.36 -14.15
CA ILE A 135 -8.65 -3.10 -14.78
C ILE A 135 -7.44 -2.18 -14.88
N SER A 136 -6.32 -2.61 -14.31
CA SER A 136 -5.05 -1.91 -14.42
C SER A 136 -3.99 -2.80 -15.05
N ALA A 137 -3.16 -2.21 -15.90
CA ALA A 137 -1.97 -2.85 -16.43
C ALA A 137 -0.93 -2.91 -15.32
N ASN A 138 -0.40 -4.11 -15.04
CA ASN A 138 0.70 -4.27 -14.11
C ASN A 138 1.91 -3.43 -14.59
N GLY A 139 2.53 -2.69 -13.67
CA GLY A 139 3.58 -1.71 -13.99
C GLY A 139 3.09 -0.50 -14.82
N GLY A 140 1.78 -0.21 -14.82
CA GLY A 140 1.22 0.95 -15.50
C GLY A 140 1.37 0.94 -17.02
N GLY A 141 1.65 -0.22 -17.63
CA GLY A 141 1.80 -0.36 -19.08
C GLY A 141 3.11 0.22 -19.65
N SER A 142 4.13 0.51 -18.83
CA SER A 142 5.40 1.08 -19.30
C SER A 142 6.32 0.12 -20.06
N GLY A 143 6.13 -1.19 -19.90
CA GLY A 143 7.06 -2.23 -20.36
C GLY A 143 6.95 -2.65 -21.83
N TYR A 144 6.34 -1.83 -22.70
CA TYR A 144 5.90 -2.32 -24.03
C TYR A 144 6.25 -1.40 -25.21
N GLY A 145 7.11 -0.39 -25.02
CA GLY A 145 7.36 0.65 -26.03
C GLY A 145 7.97 0.17 -27.36
N TRP A 146 8.41 -1.09 -27.46
CA TRP A 146 8.98 -1.69 -28.67
C TRP A 146 7.99 -2.56 -29.46
N LEU A 147 6.75 -2.73 -28.97
CA LEU A 147 5.73 -3.57 -29.61
C LEU A 147 4.71 -2.72 -30.38
N SER A 148 4.09 -3.33 -31.40
CA SER A 148 2.91 -2.75 -32.05
C SER A 148 1.68 -2.85 -31.13
N LYS A 149 0.67 -2.00 -31.35
CA LYS A 149 -0.60 -2.04 -30.58
C LYS A 149 -1.18 -3.46 -30.53
N GLU A 150 -1.26 -4.13 -31.68
CA GLU A 150 -1.81 -5.47 -31.80
C GLU A 150 -0.99 -6.51 -31.03
N ASP A 151 0.34 -6.39 -31.04
CA ASP A 151 1.23 -7.28 -30.28
C ASP A 151 1.13 -7.03 -28.77
N ILE A 152 0.98 -5.77 -28.34
CA ILE A 152 0.78 -5.43 -26.93
C ILE A 152 -0.50 -6.09 -26.41
N ILE A 153 -1.63 -5.88 -27.11
CA ILE A 153 -2.91 -6.47 -26.75
C ILE A 153 -2.78 -7.99 -26.67
N LYS A 154 -2.20 -8.62 -27.68
CA LYS A 154 -2.01 -10.07 -27.70
C LYS A 154 -1.13 -10.56 -26.57
N THR A 155 -0.02 -9.90 -26.28
CA THR A 155 0.89 -10.29 -25.19
C THR A 155 0.18 -10.19 -23.85
N MET A 156 -0.44 -9.04 -23.54
CA MET A 156 -1.04 -8.81 -22.23
C MET A 156 -2.24 -9.72 -21.97
N ARG A 157 -3.06 -10.02 -23.00
CA ARG A 157 -4.19 -10.96 -22.86
C ARG A 157 -3.79 -12.39 -22.53
N ASN A 158 -2.59 -12.80 -22.93
CA ASN A 158 -2.11 -14.18 -22.77
C ASN A 158 -1.13 -14.32 -21.59
N ASP A 159 -0.94 -13.26 -20.80
CA ASP A 159 -0.05 -13.23 -19.65
C ASP A 159 -0.85 -13.02 -18.37
N ASP A 160 -0.82 -14.03 -17.51
CA ASP A 160 -1.53 -14.05 -16.22
C ASP A 160 -0.97 -13.01 -15.21
N HIS A 161 0.09 -12.29 -15.55
CA HIS A 161 0.68 -11.24 -14.73
C HIS A 161 0.43 -9.82 -15.26
N SER A 162 -0.26 -9.68 -16.39
CA SER A 162 -0.41 -8.38 -17.07
C SER A 162 -1.47 -7.47 -16.46
N PHE A 163 -2.44 -8.01 -15.71
CA PHE A 163 -3.55 -7.22 -15.19
C PHE A 163 -3.76 -7.40 -13.69
N ILE A 164 -4.21 -6.33 -13.04
CA ILE A 164 -4.92 -6.38 -11.75
C ILE A 164 -6.36 -5.96 -12.03
N ILE A 165 -7.33 -6.80 -11.63
CA ILE A 165 -8.75 -6.61 -11.93
C ILE A 165 -9.57 -6.73 -10.65
N GLU A 166 -10.54 -5.83 -10.48
CA GLU A 166 -11.57 -5.87 -9.45
C GLU A 166 -12.94 -5.64 -10.09
N ILE A 167 -13.90 -6.54 -9.85
CA ILE A 167 -15.28 -6.40 -10.31
C ILE A 167 -16.17 -6.67 -9.11
N THR A 168 -16.91 -5.65 -8.69
CA THR A 168 -17.69 -5.64 -7.45
C THR A 168 -19.15 -5.32 -7.74
N ASP A 169 -20.05 -6.08 -7.12
CA ASP A 169 -21.49 -5.80 -7.09
C ASP A 169 -21.92 -5.42 -5.67
N PHE A 170 -22.70 -4.34 -5.54
CA PHE A 170 -23.14 -3.81 -4.24
C PHE A 170 -24.58 -4.19 -3.90
N GLU A 171 -24.76 -4.78 -2.72
CA GLU A 171 -26.07 -5.07 -2.12
C GLU A 171 -26.42 -4.00 -1.08
N HIS A 172 -27.68 -3.55 -1.11
CA HIS A 172 -28.15 -2.49 -0.22
C HIS A 172 -29.17 -3.02 0.78
N ASP A 173 -29.19 -2.41 1.97
CA ASP A 173 -30.25 -2.63 2.94
C ASP A 173 -31.54 -1.84 2.60
N VAL A 174 -32.54 -1.97 3.47
CA VAL A 174 -33.84 -1.28 3.34
C VAL A 174 -33.74 0.24 3.46
N THR A 175 -32.66 0.76 4.06
CA THR A 175 -32.40 2.20 4.19
C THR A 175 -31.63 2.75 2.99
N GLY A 176 -31.15 1.87 2.11
CA GLY A 176 -30.37 2.23 0.93
C GLY A 176 -28.88 2.37 1.18
N LYS A 177 -28.36 1.89 2.32
CA LYS A 177 -26.92 1.79 2.59
C LYS A 177 -26.35 0.51 2.01
N ILE A 178 -25.10 0.52 1.57
CA ILE A 178 -24.41 -0.70 1.15
C ILE A 178 -24.27 -1.59 2.38
N LYS A 179 -24.80 -2.81 2.32
CA LYS A 179 -24.68 -3.81 3.37
C LYS A 179 -23.56 -4.80 3.06
N ARG A 180 -23.45 -5.18 1.79
CA ARG A 180 -22.50 -6.18 1.32
C ARG A 180 -22.00 -5.79 -0.07
N ALA A 181 -20.76 -6.15 -0.37
CA ALA A 181 -20.25 -6.16 -1.73
C ALA A 181 -19.71 -7.55 -2.07
N SER A 182 -19.90 -8.03 -3.29
CA SER A 182 -19.33 -9.30 -3.76
C SER A 182 -18.40 -9.02 -4.94
N SER A 183 -17.18 -9.54 -4.87
CA SER A 183 -16.14 -9.23 -5.85
C SER A 183 -15.54 -10.48 -6.51
N ILE A 184 -15.21 -10.35 -7.79
CA ILE A 184 -14.14 -11.13 -8.44
C ILE A 184 -12.90 -10.25 -8.51
N ASN A 185 -11.78 -10.81 -8.10
CA ASN A 185 -10.49 -10.18 -8.17
C ASN A 185 -9.55 -11.03 -9.02
N PHE A 186 -8.64 -10.38 -9.72
CA PHE A 186 -7.51 -11.01 -10.38
C PHE A 186 -6.26 -10.23 -9.97
N PHE A 187 -5.27 -10.90 -9.40
CA PHE A 187 -4.01 -10.27 -8.99
C PHE A 187 -2.83 -11.09 -9.51
N PRO A 188 -1.78 -10.47 -10.09
CA PRO A 188 -0.60 -11.17 -10.56
C PRO A 188 0.00 -12.07 -9.49
N GLY A 189 0.22 -13.35 -9.81
CA GLY A 189 0.77 -14.35 -8.88
C GLY A 189 -0.25 -15.01 -7.95
N SER A 190 -1.37 -14.36 -7.64
CA SER A 190 -2.49 -14.98 -6.89
C SER A 190 -3.57 -15.57 -7.82
N GLY A 191 -3.66 -15.08 -9.05
CA GLY A 191 -4.69 -15.47 -10.00
C GLY A 191 -6.07 -14.93 -9.64
N GLN A 192 -7.10 -15.60 -10.13
CA GLN A 192 -8.50 -15.24 -9.88
C GLN A 192 -8.98 -15.76 -8.53
N TYR A 193 -9.63 -14.90 -7.75
CA TYR A 193 -10.31 -15.28 -6.50
C TYR A 193 -11.57 -14.46 -6.28
N THR A 194 -12.47 -14.97 -5.44
CA THR A 194 -13.67 -14.24 -5.03
C THR A 194 -13.52 -13.69 -3.62
N SER A 195 -14.09 -12.53 -3.36
CA SER A 195 -14.23 -11.98 -2.01
C SER A 195 -15.63 -11.44 -1.79
N HIS A 196 -16.00 -11.21 -0.54
CA HIS A 196 -17.11 -10.34 -0.22
C HIS A 196 -16.77 -9.45 0.97
N ASP A 197 -17.35 -8.26 0.95
CA ASP A 197 -17.15 -7.23 1.95
C ASP A 197 -18.45 -7.02 2.72
N GLU A 198 -18.37 -6.93 4.04
CA GLU A 198 -19.48 -6.59 4.91
C GLU A 198 -19.27 -5.19 5.49
N TYR A 199 -20.31 -4.35 5.35
CA TYR A 199 -20.28 -2.94 5.73
C TYR A 199 -21.03 -2.77 7.05
N ALA A 200 -20.38 -2.14 8.03
CA ALA A 200 -20.99 -1.79 9.30
C ALA A 200 -21.01 -0.28 9.49
N TYR A 201 -22.10 0.22 10.07
CA TYR A 201 -22.33 1.62 10.35
C TYR A 201 -22.49 1.83 11.85
N ASP A 202 -22.11 3.00 12.32
CA ASP A 202 -22.31 3.41 13.71
C ASP A 202 -23.78 3.76 14.02
N ASP A 203 -24.04 4.13 15.27
CA ASP A 203 -25.37 4.54 15.73
C ASP A 203 -25.91 5.78 14.98
N MET A 204 -25.03 6.58 14.38
CA MET A 204 -25.37 7.77 13.56
C MET A 204 -25.52 7.43 12.07
N GLN A 205 -25.47 6.16 11.69
CA GLN A 205 -25.58 5.68 10.30
C GLN A 205 -24.42 6.15 9.39
N VAL A 206 -23.26 6.40 10.00
CA VAL A 206 -21.99 6.69 9.30
C VAL A 206 -21.18 5.42 9.20
N LEU A 207 -20.52 5.19 8.06
CA LEU A 207 -19.72 3.99 7.81
C LEU A 207 -18.59 3.88 8.86
N ASP A 208 -18.57 2.79 9.62
CA ASP A 208 -17.57 2.52 10.66
C ASP A 208 -16.50 1.54 10.19
N THR A 209 -16.89 0.41 9.60
CA THR A 209 -15.93 -0.60 9.14
C THR A 209 -16.36 -1.28 7.86
N ILE A 210 -15.38 -1.75 7.08
CA ILE A 210 -15.58 -2.72 6.02
C ILE A 210 -14.69 -3.93 6.32
N ARG A 211 -15.32 -5.11 6.44
CA ARG A 211 -14.63 -6.38 6.65
C ARG A 211 -14.67 -7.20 5.37
N ARG A 212 -13.50 -7.62 4.88
CA ARG A 212 -13.36 -8.47 3.69
C ARG A 212 -13.16 -9.92 4.08
N PHE A 213 -13.84 -10.79 3.35
CA PHE A 213 -13.75 -12.25 3.46
C PHE A 213 -13.36 -12.85 2.10
N ASN A 214 -12.29 -13.64 2.07
CA ASN A 214 -11.87 -14.49 0.95
C ASN A 214 -11.24 -15.78 1.52
N ASP A 215 -10.84 -16.72 0.65
CA ASP A 215 -10.42 -18.08 1.04
C ASP A 215 -9.42 -18.14 2.21
N GLY A 216 -9.94 -18.35 3.43
CA GLY A 216 -9.13 -18.44 4.66
C GLY A 216 -8.68 -17.10 5.25
N TYR A 217 -9.15 -15.98 4.71
CA TYR A 217 -8.69 -14.65 5.09
C TYR A 217 -9.89 -13.73 5.41
N ASP A 218 -9.81 -13.14 6.60
CA ASP A 218 -10.80 -12.24 7.18
C ASP A 218 -10.05 -11.07 7.80
N ARG A 219 -10.23 -9.88 7.21
CA ARG A 219 -9.63 -8.65 7.73
C ARG A 219 -10.55 -7.44 7.64
N LEU A 220 -10.31 -6.45 8.50
CA LEU A 220 -10.75 -5.09 8.21
C LEU A 220 -9.90 -4.52 7.07
N ILE A 221 -10.57 -4.02 6.03
CA ILE A 221 -9.96 -3.24 4.95
C ILE A 221 -10.28 -1.75 5.05
N TYR A 222 -11.23 -1.40 5.94
CA TYR A 222 -11.52 -0.04 6.32
C TYR A 222 -11.98 -0.01 7.76
N CYS A 223 -11.50 0.98 8.49
CA CYS A 223 -11.98 1.34 9.82
C CYS A 223 -11.94 2.86 9.92
N ARG A 224 -13.07 3.48 10.22
CA ARG A 224 -13.16 4.95 10.32
C ARG A 224 -12.20 5.44 11.40
N ARG A 225 -11.37 6.43 11.04
CA ARG A 225 -10.51 7.12 11.99
C ARG A 225 -11.34 8.11 12.82
N PRO A 226 -11.14 8.20 14.15
CA PRO A 226 -11.76 9.24 14.95
C PRO A 226 -11.25 10.63 14.52
N ASP A 227 -12.16 11.60 14.38
CA ASP A 227 -11.83 12.96 13.90
C ASP A 227 -10.79 13.71 14.75
N ASN A 228 -10.60 13.27 16.00
CA ASN A 228 -9.68 13.88 16.97
C ASN A 228 -8.30 13.23 17.01
N VAL A 229 -8.01 12.25 16.15
CA VAL A 229 -6.71 11.55 16.10
C VAL A 229 -5.93 12.04 14.89
N SER A 230 -4.82 12.74 15.14
CA SER A 230 -3.90 13.17 14.07
C SER A 230 -3.17 11.97 13.45
N PRO A 231 -2.69 12.06 12.20
CA PRO A 231 -1.81 11.05 11.58
C PRO A 231 -0.67 10.58 12.48
N GLU A 232 0.04 11.51 13.13
CA GLU A 232 1.22 11.22 13.95
C GLU A 232 0.84 10.44 15.22
N GLN A 233 -0.30 10.80 15.84
CA GLN A 233 -0.85 10.07 16.98
C GLN A 233 -1.26 8.66 16.60
N LEU A 234 -1.87 8.47 15.42
CA LEU A 234 -2.24 7.13 14.94
C LEU A 234 -0.99 6.26 14.74
N VAL A 235 0.06 6.80 14.12
CA VAL A 235 1.36 6.12 13.95
C VAL A 235 1.93 5.71 15.32
N GLU A 236 1.87 6.59 16.31
CA GLU A 236 2.30 6.29 17.69
C GLU A 236 1.50 5.17 18.34
N GLU A 237 0.18 5.21 18.23
CA GLU A 237 -0.71 4.21 18.80
C GLU A 237 -0.51 2.84 18.15
N VAL A 238 -0.40 2.79 16.81
CA VAL A 238 -0.16 1.54 16.07
C VAL A 238 1.22 0.98 16.42
N ALA A 239 2.28 1.80 16.39
CA ALA A 239 3.63 1.37 16.72
C ALA A 239 3.72 0.80 18.14
N ALA A 240 3.08 1.47 19.12
CA ALA A 240 3.05 1.00 20.50
C ALA A 240 2.24 -0.29 20.68
N ALA A 241 1.12 -0.43 19.97
CA ALA A 241 0.30 -1.63 19.99
C ALA A 241 1.03 -2.81 19.33
N LEU A 242 1.63 -2.60 18.15
CA LEU A 242 2.44 -3.59 17.45
C LEU A 242 3.63 -4.06 18.28
N ALA A 243 4.38 -3.14 18.90
CA ALA A 243 5.49 -3.49 19.78
C ALA A 243 5.05 -4.39 20.95
N LYS A 244 3.90 -4.12 21.57
CA LYS A 244 3.37 -4.97 22.64
C LYS A 244 2.97 -6.35 22.12
N GLU A 245 2.26 -6.41 20.99
CA GLU A 245 1.87 -7.68 20.39
C GLU A 245 3.06 -8.52 19.95
N ILE A 246 4.12 -7.91 19.41
CA ILE A 246 5.38 -8.59 19.08
C ILE A 246 5.99 -9.19 20.35
N ALA A 247 6.11 -8.41 21.43
CA ALA A 247 6.67 -8.91 22.68
C ALA A 247 5.85 -10.08 23.25
N GLU A 248 4.51 -9.98 23.28
CA GLU A 248 3.64 -11.07 23.73
C GLU A 248 3.76 -12.30 22.82
N ARG A 249 3.78 -12.11 21.50
CA ARG A 249 3.94 -13.21 20.53
C ARG A 249 5.23 -13.99 20.77
N LEU A 250 6.34 -13.30 21.00
CA LEU A 250 7.64 -13.92 21.24
C LEU A 250 7.67 -14.72 22.56
N THR A 251 6.89 -14.34 23.60
CA THR A 251 6.85 -15.09 24.86
C THR A 251 6.27 -16.50 24.73
N VAL A 252 5.40 -16.72 23.74
CA VAL A 252 4.80 -18.02 23.47
C VAL A 252 5.49 -18.76 22.32
N SER A 253 6.54 -18.17 21.74
CA SER A 253 7.37 -18.78 20.71
C SER A 253 8.52 -19.57 21.34
N GLN A 254 8.89 -20.69 20.71
CA GLN A 254 10.08 -21.45 21.11
C GLN A 254 11.32 -20.79 20.52
N ILE A 255 11.80 -19.74 21.18
CA ILE A 255 13.01 -19.00 20.79
C ILE A 255 14.16 -19.27 21.75
N GLU A 256 15.39 -19.22 21.23
CA GLU A 256 16.59 -19.34 22.06
C GLU A 256 16.94 -17.99 22.72
N LEU A 257 17.25 -18.04 24.02
CA LEU A 257 17.55 -16.88 24.86
C LEU A 257 18.97 -16.99 25.45
N PRO A 258 19.63 -15.86 25.81
CA PRO A 258 19.16 -14.49 25.67
C PRO A 258 19.10 -14.03 24.21
N LEU A 259 18.13 -13.20 23.88
CA LEU A 259 17.98 -12.64 22.55
C LEU A 259 18.96 -11.48 22.35
N ALA A 260 19.72 -11.51 21.25
CA ALA A 260 20.63 -10.44 20.87
C ALA A 260 20.01 -9.52 19.81
N PHE A 261 19.30 -10.08 18.83
CA PHE A 261 18.63 -9.31 17.79
C PHE A 261 17.20 -9.78 17.54
N LEU A 262 16.36 -8.82 17.20
CA LEU A 262 15.01 -9.02 16.67
C LEU A 262 14.84 -8.22 15.38
N GLU A 263 14.75 -8.90 14.26
CA GLU A 263 14.47 -8.26 12.97
C GLU A 263 12.96 -8.28 12.70
N LEU A 264 12.42 -7.12 12.36
CA LEU A 264 11.06 -6.90 11.87
C LEU A 264 11.18 -6.71 10.35
N GLY A 265 11.26 -7.81 9.62
CA GLY A 265 11.34 -7.71 8.18
C GLY A 265 9.97 -7.42 7.57
N TYR A 266 9.93 -6.54 6.60
CA TYR A 266 8.69 -6.09 5.95
C TYR A 266 8.92 -5.86 4.45
N ARG A 267 7.85 -5.54 3.71
CA ARG A 267 7.95 -5.13 2.30
C ARG A 267 7.43 -3.71 2.14
N LEU A 268 8.32 -2.80 1.79
CA LEU A 268 7.97 -1.39 1.59
C LEU A 268 6.98 -1.26 0.43
N GLY A 269 5.91 -0.50 0.68
CA GLY A 269 4.84 -0.29 -0.31
C GLY A 269 3.96 -1.51 -0.63
N ASP A 270 4.15 -2.63 0.07
CA ASP A 270 3.35 -3.86 -0.11
C ASP A 270 2.76 -4.34 1.21
N ASN A 271 3.61 -4.75 2.16
CA ASN A 271 3.16 -5.37 3.39
C ASN A 271 4.03 -4.99 4.59
N TYR A 272 3.43 -4.23 5.50
CA TYR A 272 4.07 -3.78 6.74
C TYR A 272 3.83 -4.70 7.93
N VAL A 273 3.06 -5.80 7.78
CA VAL A 273 2.96 -6.82 8.83
C VAL A 273 4.29 -7.56 8.89
N PRO A 274 5.07 -7.43 9.98
CA PRO A 274 6.43 -7.92 9.97
C PRO A 274 6.51 -9.44 10.09
N TYR A 275 7.45 -10.05 9.38
CA TYR A 275 7.99 -11.36 9.73
C TYR A 275 9.11 -11.16 10.76
N LEU A 276 9.06 -11.93 11.85
CA LEU A 276 10.00 -11.74 12.96
C LEU A 276 11.13 -12.75 12.90
N THR A 277 12.37 -12.29 12.79
CA THR A 277 13.57 -13.14 12.85
C THR A 277 14.32 -12.89 14.15
N CYS A 278 14.46 -13.93 14.96
CA CYS A 278 15.10 -13.87 16.28
C CYS A 278 16.52 -14.43 16.22
N ARG A 279 17.52 -13.70 16.75
CA ARG A 279 18.90 -14.18 16.84
C ARG A 279 19.37 -14.19 18.29
N SER A 280 19.71 -15.37 18.80
CA SER A 280 20.23 -15.55 20.15
C SER A 280 21.66 -15.04 20.28
N GLU A 281 22.11 -14.78 21.51
CA GLU A 281 23.52 -14.46 21.78
C GLU A 281 24.47 -15.54 21.27
N ARG A 282 24.08 -16.82 21.42
CA ARG A 282 24.88 -17.96 20.92
C ARG A 282 25.01 -17.90 19.39
N TYR A 283 23.92 -17.65 18.68
CA TYR A 283 23.94 -17.50 17.22
C TYR A 283 24.92 -16.39 16.80
N VAL A 284 24.84 -15.22 17.44
CA VAL A 284 25.70 -14.08 17.13
C VAL A 284 27.16 -14.40 17.39
N ALA A 285 27.48 -15.01 18.54
CA ALA A 285 28.83 -15.40 18.89
C ALA A 285 29.41 -16.42 17.88
N GLU A 286 28.61 -17.37 17.41
CA GLU A 286 29.02 -18.34 16.39
C GLU A 286 29.32 -17.68 15.04
N LYS A 287 28.49 -16.74 14.60
CA LYS A 287 28.69 -15.98 13.35
C LYS A 287 29.94 -15.11 13.39
N VAL A 288 30.12 -14.35 14.48
CA VAL A 288 31.30 -13.52 14.70
C VAL A 288 32.58 -14.36 14.73
N ALA A 289 32.57 -15.51 15.41
CA ALA A 289 33.73 -16.41 15.46
C ALA A 289 34.12 -16.95 14.08
N LYS A 290 33.15 -17.12 13.18
CA LYS A 290 33.36 -17.57 11.79
C LYS A 290 33.60 -16.42 10.80
N LYS A 291 33.51 -15.15 11.25
CA LYS A 291 33.51 -13.96 10.39
C LYS A 291 32.41 -13.97 9.33
N GLU A 292 31.24 -14.46 9.71
CA GLU A 292 30.03 -14.47 8.87
C GLU A 292 29.13 -13.28 9.22
N MET A 293 28.29 -12.86 8.26
CA MET A 293 27.30 -11.81 8.48
C MET A 293 26.31 -12.20 9.59
N VAL A 294 26.07 -11.26 10.51
CA VAL A 294 25.19 -11.47 11.68
C VAL A 294 23.74 -11.09 11.39
N PHE A 295 23.52 -9.98 10.67
CA PHE A 295 22.20 -9.38 10.46
C PHE A 295 21.38 -9.99 9.32
N ILE A 296 22.03 -10.71 8.39
CA ILE A 296 21.37 -11.32 7.23
C ILE A 296 21.39 -12.82 7.44
N ASP A 297 20.20 -13.42 7.62
CA ASP A 297 20.04 -14.86 7.59
C ASP A 297 19.47 -15.29 6.24
N ILE A 298 19.91 -16.45 5.75
CA ILE A 298 19.37 -17.10 4.56
C ILE A 298 18.17 -18.00 4.90
N ASN A 299 17.92 -18.28 6.18
CA ASN A 299 16.88 -19.18 6.67
C ASN A 299 15.64 -18.43 7.19
N TYR A 300 14.99 -17.64 6.33
CA TYR A 300 13.72 -16.96 6.65
C TYR A 300 12.56 -17.92 7.02
N ASN A 301 12.72 -19.22 6.77
CA ASN A 301 11.74 -20.26 7.10
C ASN A 301 11.55 -20.47 8.61
N GLU A 302 12.41 -19.91 9.46
CA GLU A 302 12.30 -19.98 10.93
C GLU A 302 11.68 -18.71 11.54
N SER A 303 11.14 -17.81 10.71
CA SER A 303 10.49 -16.60 11.18
C SER A 303 9.22 -16.89 11.97
N VAL A 304 8.95 -16.04 12.97
CA VAL A 304 7.73 -16.10 13.76
C VAL A 304 6.65 -15.26 13.08
N ASP A 305 5.57 -15.92 12.68
CA ASP A 305 4.40 -15.25 12.11
C ASP A 305 3.73 -14.34 13.15
N MET A 306 3.42 -13.12 12.70
CA MET A 306 2.63 -12.14 13.43
C MET A 306 1.18 -12.14 12.97
N SER A 307 0.27 -11.99 13.94
CA SER A 307 -1.13 -11.69 13.65
C SER A 307 -1.44 -10.27 14.08
N ILE A 308 -1.99 -9.47 13.16
CA ILE A 308 -2.49 -8.14 13.47
C ILE A 308 -3.91 -8.14 14.04
N LYS A 309 -4.55 -9.30 14.20
CA LYS A 309 -5.96 -9.39 14.66
C LYS A 309 -6.23 -8.61 15.97
N PRO A 310 -5.34 -8.64 16.98
CA PRO A 310 -5.52 -7.86 18.21
C PRO A 310 -5.53 -6.33 18.00
N ILE A 311 -4.87 -5.85 16.94
CA ILE A 311 -4.69 -4.42 16.62
C ILE A 311 -5.37 -4.02 15.30
N GLU A 312 -6.24 -4.87 14.77
CA GLU A 312 -6.76 -4.80 13.40
C GLU A 312 -7.47 -3.47 13.08
N ARG A 313 -8.13 -2.85 14.05
CA ARG A 313 -8.78 -1.54 13.87
C ARG A 313 -7.77 -0.41 13.66
N LEU A 314 -6.73 -0.38 14.49
CA LEU A 314 -5.63 0.60 14.34
C LEU A 314 -4.88 0.36 13.03
N TRP A 315 -4.68 -0.92 12.68
CA TRP A 315 -4.02 -1.29 11.44
C TRP A 315 -4.80 -0.83 10.20
N ALA A 316 -6.11 -1.10 10.13
CA ALA A 316 -6.94 -0.65 9.02
C ALA A 316 -7.07 0.88 8.93
N GLN A 317 -6.96 1.60 10.06
CA GLN A 317 -6.89 3.07 10.06
C GLN A 317 -5.55 3.57 9.51
N LEU A 318 -4.43 2.90 9.82
CA LEU A 318 -3.12 3.24 9.28
C LEU A 318 -3.06 3.01 7.77
N GLU A 319 -3.59 1.89 7.29
CA GLU A 319 -3.67 1.60 5.85
C GLU A 319 -4.53 2.64 5.13
N GLY A 320 -5.69 2.99 5.69
CA GLY A 320 -6.51 4.08 5.14
C GLY A 320 -5.77 5.42 5.10
N LEU A 321 -4.97 5.75 6.12
CA LEU A 321 -4.13 6.95 6.13
C LEU A 321 -3.06 6.91 5.03
N MET A 322 -2.39 5.77 4.84
CA MET A 322 -1.39 5.60 3.79
C MET A 322 -2.00 5.73 2.39
N GLU A 323 -3.21 5.20 2.19
CA GLU A 323 -3.96 5.32 0.94
C GLU A 323 -4.44 6.76 0.69
N ASP A 324 -4.98 7.43 1.72
CA ASP A 324 -5.53 8.79 1.60
C ASP A 324 -4.43 9.84 1.31
N ASP A 325 -3.25 9.70 1.93
CA ASP A 325 -2.16 10.69 1.77
C ASP A 325 -1.15 10.31 0.66
N ASP A 326 -1.31 9.15 0.00
CA ASP A 326 -0.35 8.56 -0.94
C ASP A 326 1.10 8.52 -0.38
N HIS A 327 1.21 8.42 0.95
CA HIS A 327 2.47 8.53 1.68
C HIS A 327 2.83 7.20 2.36
N LEU A 328 3.44 6.32 1.57
CA LEU A 328 3.86 4.98 2.02
C LEU A 328 4.94 5.03 3.13
N GLY A 329 5.66 6.16 3.25
CA GLY A 329 6.66 6.38 4.30
C GLY A 329 6.08 6.22 5.72
N ILE A 330 4.79 6.50 5.91
CA ILE A 330 4.08 6.34 7.19
C ILE A 330 4.19 4.89 7.72
N GLY A 331 4.13 3.90 6.83
CA GLY A 331 4.28 2.49 7.22
C GLY A 331 5.69 2.19 7.74
N THR A 332 6.72 2.76 7.09
CA THR A 332 8.12 2.61 7.48
C THR A 332 8.38 3.31 8.82
N ASP A 333 7.89 4.53 8.99
CA ASP A 333 7.98 5.27 10.24
C ASP A 333 7.33 4.49 11.39
N MET A 334 6.14 3.94 11.16
CA MET A 334 5.42 3.14 12.16
C MET A 334 6.22 1.90 12.58
N ILE A 335 6.71 1.10 11.63
CA ILE A 335 7.40 -0.15 11.95
C ILE A 335 8.78 0.10 12.59
N ARG A 336 9.52 1.13 12.15
CA ARG A 336 10.79 1.56 12.78
C ARG A 336 10.54 2.10 14.18
N LYS A 337 9.44 2.81 14.41
CA LYS A 337 9.03 3.26 15.76
C LYS A 337 8.61 2.10 16.66
N ALA A 338 8.00 1.04 16.12
CA ALA A 338 7.73 -0.18 16.88
C ALA A 338 9.05 -0.87 17.29
N ALA A 339 10.02 -0.99 16.37
CA ALA A 339 11.37 -1.47 16.66
C ALA A 339 12.09 -0.61 17.71
N PHE A 340 11.99 0.73 17.62
CA PHE A 340 12.49 1.66 18.62
C PHE A 340 11.94 1.35 20.01
N LEU A 341 10.63 1.17 20.14
CA LEU A 341 10.00 0.85 21.42
C LEU A 341 10.46 -0.51 21.96
N LEU A 342 10.61 -1.52 21.09
CA LEU A 342 11.13 -2.84 21.47
C LEU A 342 12.57 -2.76 21.97
N THR A 343 13.44 -2.01 21.29
CA THR A 343 14.85 -1.78 21.65
C THR A 343 14.96 -1.04 22.98
N LYS A 344 14.38 0.16 23.07
CA LYS A 344 14.51 1.02 24.27
C LYS A 344 13.91 0.41 25.52
N ASN A 345 12.79 -0.31 25.37
CA ASN A 345 12.15 -0.98 26.50
C ASN A 345 12.68 -2.41 26.72
N ARG A 346 13.67 -2.87 25.95
CA ARG A 346 14.26 -4.22 26.06
C ARG A 346 13.19 -5.31 26.09
N LEU A 347 12.31 -5.31 25.07
CA LEU A 347 11.12 -6.16 24.98
C LEU A 347 10.19 -6.07 26.20
N PHE A 348 10.11 -4.89 26.81
CA PHE A 348 9.34 -4.61 28.03
C PHE A 348 9.68 -5.57 29.20
N GLY A 349 10.89 -6.13 29.22
CA GLY A 349 11.34 -7.10 30.21
C GLY A 349 10.63 -8.46 30.15
N LYS A 350 9.90 -8.76 29.07
CA LYS A 350 9.14 -10.00 28.90
C LYS A 350 10.04 -11.21 28.60
N LEU A 351 11.20 -10.98 28.03
CA LEU A 351 12.19 -11.98 27.63
C LEU A 351 13.58 -11.55 28.07
N GLN A 352 14.49 -12.51 28.27
CA GLN A 352 15.89 -12.20 28.54
C GLN A 352 16.56 -11.72 27.26
N VAL A 353 17.21 -10.56 27.31
CA VAL A 353 17.94 -9.98 26.17
C VAL A 353 19.36 -9.58 26.58
N THR A 354 20.28 -9.53 25.62
CA THR A 354 21.68 -9.14 25.86
C THR A 354 21.81 -7.65 26.19
N ASP A 355 22.93 -7.23 26.77
CA ASP A 355 23.17 -5.83 27.12
C ASP A 355 23.07 -4.91 25.90
N THR A 356 23.56 -5.37 24.75
CA THR A 356 23.49 -4.69 23.46
C THR A 356 22.30 -5.14 22.62
N PHE A 357 21.18 -5.55 23.21
CA PHE A 357 20.02 -5.99 22.44
C PHE A 357 19.48 -4.89 21.50
N ALA A 358 19.06 -5.28 20.31
CA ALA A 358 18.35 -4.40 19.39
C ALA A 358 17.23 -5.11 18.64
N ALA A 359 16.10 -4.43 18.52
CA ALA A 359 15.11 -4.68 17.49
C ALA A 359 15.33 -3.68 16.33
N TYR A 360 15.19 -4.13 15.09
CA TYR A 360 15.31 -3.27 13.91
C TYR A 360 14.34 -3.70 12.82
N ALA A 361 13.83 -2.74 12.05
CA ALA A 361 12.92 -2.99 10.93
C ALA A 361 13.60 -2.63 9.61
N VAL A 362 13.59 -3.55 8.65
CA VAL A 362 14.29 -3.37 7.37
C VAL A 362 13.62 -4.20 6.27
N ASP A 363 13.52 -3.62 5.08
CA ASP A 363 13.23 -4.36 3.86
C ASP A 363 14.54 -4.61 3.09
N TRP A 364 15.14 -5.79 3.28
CA TRP A 364 16.39 -6.17 2.63
C TRP A 364 16.32 -6.24 1.10
N SER A 365 15.15 -6.10 0.46
CA SER A 365 15.03 -6.06 -1.00
C SER A 365 15.34 -4.70 -1.61
N ILE A 366 15.35 -3.64 -0.78
CA ILE A 366 15.52 -2.25 -1.22
C ILE A 366 16.36 -1.38 -0.26
N GLU A 367 16.41 -1.72 1.03
CA GLU A 367 17.07 -0.95 2.11
C GLU A 367 18.28 -1.71 2.68
N GLY A 368 19.15 -0.98 3.37
CA GLY A 368 20.22 -1.55 4.19
C GLY A 368 21.36 -2.18 3.38
N HIS A 369 21.55 -1.74 2.14
CA HIS A 369 22.60 -2.25 1.25
C HIS A 369 23.95 -1.57 1.49
N GLY A 370 23.98 -0.43 2.19
CA GLY A 370 25.19 0.26 2.63
C GLY A 370 25.33 0.27 4.15
N ASP A 371 26.58 0.27 4.64
CA ASP A 371 26.84 0.34 6.09
C ASP A 371 26.30 1.63 6.73
N GLU A 372 26.45 2.77 6.04
CA GLU A 372 25.94 4.06 6.54
C GLU A 372 24.41 4.07 6.62
N GLU A 373 23.74 3.62 5.55
CA GLU A 373 22.27 3.50 5.50
C GLU A 373 21.76 2.54 6.59
N PHE A 374 22.44 1.40 6.78
CA PHE A 374 22.01 0.45 7.80
C PHE A 374 22.24 0.98 9.23
N GLU A 375 23.31 1.73 9.47
CA GLU A 375 23.52 2.42 10.75
C GLU A 375 22.46 3.50 11.03
N GLU A 376 21.99 4.20 10.00
CA GLU A 376 20.87 5.14 10.10
C GLU A 376 19.58 4.40 10.51
N ILE A 377 19.25 3.30 9.83
CA ILE A 377 18.10 2.44 10.17
C ILE A 377 18.18 1.94 11.62
N LEU A 378 19.35 1.45 12.06
CA LEU A 378 19.56 0.98 13.43
C LEU A 378 19.35 2.13 14.45
N THR A 379 19.82 3.33 14.13
CA THR A 379 19.66 4.51 14.99
C THR A 379 18.20 4.92 15.11
N GLU A 380 17.45 4.92 14.01
CA GLU A 380 16.00 5.16 14.02
C GLU A 380 15.24 4.10 14.81
N CYS A 381 15.70 2.85 14.77
CA CYS A 381 15.20 1.75 15.59
C CYS A 381 15.71 1.77 17.05
N GLY A 382 16.33 2.87 17.48
CA GLY A 382 16.65 3.15 18.88
C GLY A 382 18.00 2.61 19.37
N VAL A 383 18.86 2.10 18.49
CA VAL A 383 20.21 1.67 18.84
C VAL A 383 21.07 2.89 19.19
N GLU A 384 21.79 2.81 20.30
CA GLU A 384 22.64 3.92 20.77
C GLU A 384 24.03 3.86 20.13
N ALA A 385 24.67 5.03 19.96
CA ALA A 385 26.00 5.13 19.38
C ALA A 385 27.06 4.28 20.12
N GLU A 386 26.88 4.11 21.43
CA GLU A 386 27.75 3.26 22.26
C GLU A 386 27.63 1.78 21.88
N VAL A 387 26.41 1.31 21.59
CA VAL A 387 26.15 -0.06 21.12
C VAL A 387 26.73 -0.28 19.72
N LEU A 388 26.52 0.67 18.80
CA LEU A 388 27.13 0.63 17.46
C LEU A 388 28.67 0.55 17.55
N THR A 389 29.26 1.32 18.47
CA THR A 389 30.71 1.30 18.71
C THR A 389 31.18 -0.08 19.20
N ILE A 390 30.44 -0.70 20.13
CA ILE A 390 30.74 -2.06 20.60
C ILE A 390 30.68 -3.05 19.42
N TRP A 391 29.63 -3.01 18.61
CA TRP A 391 29.46 -3.92 17.46
C TRP A 391 30.55 -3.78 16.41
N LYS A 392 31.03 -2.56 16.14
CA LYS A 392 32.20 -2.32 15.28
C LYS A 392 33.48 -2.92 15.84
N GLN A 393 33.67 -2.86 17.16
CA GLN A 393 34.84 -3.43 17.83
C GLN A 393 34.80 -4.96 17.90
N THR A 394 33.60 -5.55 17.99
CA THR A 394 33.41 -7.00 18.09
C THR A 394 33.23 -7.70 16.74
N GLY A 395 33.19 -6.96 15.64
CA GLY A 395 33.05 -7.52 14.29
C GLY A 395 31.63 -7.96 13.93
N ILE A 396 30.62 -7.37 14.59
CA ILE A 396 29.20 -7.49 14.22
C ILE A 396 28.86 -6.52 13.07
N LEU A 397 29.50 -5.34 13.07
CA LEU A 397 29.50 -4.36 11.99
C LEU A 397 30.94 -4.14 11.48
N PRO A 398 31.16 -3.70 10.23
CA PRO A 398 30.18 -3.48 9.15
C PRO A 398 29.57 -4.77 8.56
N LEU A 399 28.57 -4.64 7.67
CA LEU A 399 27.90 -5.78 7.02
C LEU A 399 28.85 -6.58 6.11
N CYS A 400 29.90 -5.96 5.57
CA CYS A 400 30.96 -6.63 4.80
C CYS A 400 32.31 -6.62 5.56
N PRO A 401 32.85 -7.78 5.99
CA PRO A 401 34.17 -7.87 6.62
C PRO A 401 35.36 -7.72 5.65
#